data_AF-A0A218NM44-F1
#
_entry.id   AF-A0A218NM44-F1
#
_cell.length_a   1.000
_cell.length_b   1.000
_cell.length_c   1.000
_cell.angle_alpha   90.00
_cell.angle_beta   90.00
_cell.angle_gamma   90.00
#
_symmetry.space_group_name_H-M   'P 1'
#
loop_
_entity.id
_entity.type
_entity.pdbx_description
1 polymer ?
#
loop_
_entity_poly.entity_id
_entity_poly.type
_entity_poly.pdbx_seq_one_letter_code
_entity_poly.pdbx_strand_id
1 'polypeptide(L)'
;MVMQRGIKEVLKNYNMPLWISDYVDAYIREDPLNSMKRATSFINVKRKRGSVTSTYVILPNGIKFSMSDISKILSLFYYGEKQVELMAESWSSRPDPVHVNYVKHFINVGKAEKRHLRAIKNLMDGLMRKPEEPPQIIKDVFSYIMNLDQWEERFIALYMIMRYSYSAIFGQVFYKVFYFVMPEFMRSFGKVYIDENGDLKWALEETRNMIKNGSISESRVLKISEDLLSLIEASVKYEISITKDLEVEKEIRLMLKVAIAYPLHELKDLGVNVDIKKEESTIDTLSDNLLKQNNKNEQDKAVPTKI
;
A
#
# COMPACT_ATOMS: atom_id res chain seq x y z
N MET A 1 -12.01 -11.09 27.80
CA MET A 1 -10.85 -12.02 27.90
C MET A 1 -10.89 -13.17 26.89
N VAL A 2 -12.01 -13.87 26.68
CA VAL A 2 -12.08 -15.01 25.72
C VAL A 2 -11.84 -14.58 24.26
N MET A 3 -12.43 -13.45 23.84
CA MET A 3 -12.30 -12.93 22.48
C MET A 3 -10.85 -12.51 22.13
N GLN A 4 -10.13 -11.89 23.06
CA GLN A 4 -8.73 -11.48 22.86
C GLN A 4 -7.75 -12.67 22.74
N ARG A 5 -8.01 -13.79 23.44
CA ARG A 5 -7.23 -15.03 23.24
C ARG A 5 -7.47 -15.61 21.84
N GLY A 6 -8.73 -15.64 21.39
CA GLY A 6 -9.08 -16.12 20.04
C GLY A 6 -8.43 -15.30 18.91
N ILE A 7 -8.41 -13.97 19.02
CA ILE A 7 -7.77 -13.10 18.01
C ILE A 7 -6.27 -13.41 17.89
N LYS A 8 -5.56 -13.51 19.01
CA LYS A 8 -4.10 -13.79 19.00
C LYS A 8 -3.77 -15.15 18.39
N GLU A 9 -4.58 -16.17 18.64
CA GLU A 9 -4.41 -17.50 18.02
C GLU A 9 -4.63 -17.45 16.51
N VAL A 10 -5.66 -16.73 16.05
CA VAL A 10 -5.91 -16.51 14.62
C VAL A 10 -4.73 -15.79 13.97
N LEU A 11 -4.27 -14.66 14.54
CA LEU A 11 -3.14 -13.93 14.00
C LEU A 11 -1.89 -14.81 13.87
N LYS A 12 -1.60 -15.62 14.89
CA LYS A 12 -0.48 -16.57 14.87
C LYS A 12 -0.63 -17.63 13.77
N ASN A 13 -1.82 -18.18 13.58
CA ASN A 13 -2.09 -19.17 12.53
C ASN A 13 -1.88 -18.63 11.11
N TYR A 14 -2.08 -17.32 10.92
CA TYR A 14 -1.87 -16.63 9.64
C TYR A 14 -0.52 -15.91 9.54
N ASN A 15 0.39 -16.13 10.50
CA ASN A 15 1.70 -15.47 10.56
C ASN A 15 1.61 -13.94 10.51
N MET A 16 0.59 -13.37 11.17
CA MET A 16 0.40 -11.93 11.29
C MET A 16 1.05 -11.40 12.58
N PRO A 17 1.65 -10.20 12.57
CA PRO A 17 2.19 -9.57 13.78
C PRO A 17 1.15 -9.44 14.89
N LEU A 18 1.53 -9.78 16.13
CA LEU A 18 0.61 -9.80 17.27
C LEU A 18 0.12 -8.40 17.68
N TRP A 19 0.88 -7.34 17.38
CA TRP A 19 0.49 -5.96 17.67
C TRP A 19 -0.76 -5.54 16.88
N ILE A 20 -1.08 -6.22 15.76
CA ILE A 20 -2.31 -5.99 15.00
C ILE A 20 -3.57 -6.32 15.83
N SER A 21 -3.44 -7.14 16.88
CA SER A 21 -4.58 -7.56 17.71
C SER A 21 -5.35 -6.39 18.32
N ASP A 22 -4.68 -5.29 18.66
CA ASP A 22 -5.35 -4.11 19.23
C ASP A 22 -6.24 -3.39 18.20
N TYR A 23 -5.78 -3.30 16.95
CA TYR A 23 -6.55 -2.72 15.84
C TYR A 23 -7.76 -3.60 15.47
N VAL A 24 -7.56 -4.92 15.44
CA VAL A 24 -8.64 -5.87 15.15
C VAL A 24 -9.68 -5.89 16.26
N ASP A 25 -9.26 -5.86 17.54
CA ASP A 25 -10.17 -5.78 18.68
C ASP A 25 -10.97 -4.47 18.65
N ALA A 26 -10.33 -3.34 18.34
CA ALA A 26 -11.03 -2.06 18.17
C ALA A 26 -12.11 -2.14 17.06
N TYR A 27 -11.74 -2.64 15.87
CA TYR A 27 -12.69 -2.82 14.76
C TYR A 27 -13.87 -3.74 15.13
N ILE A 28 -13.61 -4.87 15.79
CA ILE A 28 -14.68 -5.80 16.21
C ILE A 28 -15.62 -5.14 17.21
N ARG A 29 -15.10 -4.34 18.15
CA ARG A 29 -15.92 -3.65 19.15
C ARG A 29 -16.80 -2.55 18.54
N GLU A 30 -16.34 -1.90 17.49
CA GLU A 30 -17.11 -0.87 16.77
C GLU A 30 -18.32 -1.46 16.01
N ASP A 31 -18.23 -2.69 15.52
CA ASP A 31 -19.35 -3.35 14.80
C ASP A 31 -19.38 -4.88 14.94
N PRO A 32 -19.70 -5.43 16.13
CA PRO A 32 -19.53 -6.85 16.42
C PRO A 32 -20.30 -7.78 15.48
N LEU A 33 -21.52 -7.38 15.08
CA LEU A 33 -22.41 -8.19 14.25
C LEU A 33 -21.89 -8.27 12.80
N ASN A 34 -21.51 -7.14 12.21
CA ASN A 34 -20.97 -7.14 10.84
C ASN A 34 -19.58 -7.77 10.80
N SER A 35 -18.72 -7.52 11.79
CA SER A 35 -17.41 -8.16 11.87
C SER A 35 -17.52 -9.69 11.92
N MET A 36 -18.45 -10.25 12.70
CA MET A 36 -18.71 -11.70 12.72
C MET A 36 -19.27 -12.22 11.39
N LYS A 37 -20.23 -11.50 10.78
CA LYS A 37 -20.78 -11.83 9.45
C LYS A 37 -19.70 -11.86 8.37
N ARG A 38 -18.75 -10.92 8.40
CA ARG A 38 -17.66 -10.85 7.42
C ARG A 38 -16.57 -11.87 7.71
N ALA A 39 -16.19 -12.09 8.97
CA ALA A 39 -15.23 -13.13 9.35
C ALA A 39 -15.67 -14.52 8.88
N THR A 40 -16.95 -14.85 9.06
CA THR A 40 -17.52 -16.14 8.61
C THR A 40 -17.57 -16.29 7.09
N SER A 41 -17.63 -15.17 6.34
CA SER A 41 -17.64 -15.18 4.87
C SER A 41 -16.31 -15.63 4.24
N PHE A 42 -15.18 -15.45 4.94
CA PHE A 42 -13.84 -15.87 4.47
C PHE A 42 -13.53 -17.35 4.76
N ILE A 43 -14.27 -18.00 5.67
CA ILE A 43 -13.97 -19.38 6.13
C ILE A 43 -14.45 -20.43 5.11
N ASN A 44 -15.37 -20.11 4.21
CA ASN A 44 -16.02 -21.10 3.33
C ASN A 44 -16.01 -20.75 1.83
N VAL A 45 -14.87 -20.27 1.33
CA VAL A 45 -14.67 -19.93 -0.10
C VAL A 45 -14.47 -21.13 -1.03
N LYS A 46 -14.39 -22.37 -0.51
CA LYS A 46 -14.17 -23.57 -1.35
C LYS A 46 -15.29 -23.85 -2.37
N ARG A 47 -16.47 -23.22 -2.25
CA ARG A 47 -17.64 -23.46 -3.13
C ARG A 47 -18.21 -22.23 -3.83
N LYS A 48 -17.88 -21.00 -3.43
CA LYS A 48 -18.39 -19.78 -4.09
C LYS A 48 -17.33 -19.19 -5.00
N ARG A 49 -17.55 -19.26 -6.32
CA ARG A 49 -16.76 -18.49 -7.29
C ARG A 49 -17.31 -17.07 -7.35
N GLY A 50 -16.43 -16.08 -7.42
CA GLY A 50 -16.85 -14.75 -7.83
C GLY A 50 -17.31 -14.74 -9.30
N SER A 51 -17.78 -13.61 -9.78
CA SER A 51 -18.17 -13.45 -11.19
C SER A 51 -17.67 -12.13 -11.77
N VAL A 52 -17.22 -12.15 -13.02
CA VAL A 52 -16.86 -10.95 -13.77
C VAL A 52 -17.86 -10.74 -14.90
N THR A 53 -18.38 -9.53 -15.02
CA THR A 53 -19.20 -9.08 -16.16
C THR A 53 -18.56 -7.84 -16.79
N SER A 54 -19.14 -7.31 -17.86
CA SER A 54 -18.67 -6.05 -18.46
C SER A 54 -18.87 -4.83 -17.56
N THR A 55 -19.77 -4.92 -16.57
CA THR A 55 -20.18 -3.77 -15.73
C THR A 55 -19.80 -3.91 -14.27
N TYR A 56 -19.50 -5.12 -13.79
CA TYR A 56 -19.14 -5.34 -12.38
C TYR A 56 -18.30 -6.59 -12.14
N VAL A 57 -17.68 -6.63 -10.97
CA VAL A 57 -17.01 -7.81 -10.40
C VAL A 57 -17.66 -8.15 -9.05
N ILE A 58 -18.13 -9.38 -8.88
CA ILE A 58 -18.66 -9.89 -7.61
C ILE A 58 -17.60 -10.78 -6.98
N LEU A 59 -17.20 -10.44 -5.76
CA LEU A 59 -16.28 -11.24 -4.95
C LEU A 59 -16.98 -12.48 -4.38
N PRO A 60 -16.23 -13.51 -3.94
CA PRO A 60 -16.82 -14.72 -3.36
C PRO A 60 -17.71 -14.48 -2.12
N ASN A 61 -17.48 -13.37 -1.41
CA ASN A 61 -18.27 -12.95 -0.25
C ASN A 61 -19.50 -12.10 -0.62
N GLY A 62 -19.75 -11.85 -1.91
CA GLY A 62 -20.92 -11.12 -2.42
C GLY A 62 -20.74 -9.62 -2.61
N ILE A 63 -19.58 -9.06 -2.23
CA ILE A 63 -19.28 -7.64 -2.48
C ILE A 63 -19.18 -7.42 -3.99
N LYS A 64 -19.89 -6.40 -4.50
CA LYS A 64 -19.98 -6.08 -5.93
C LYS A 64 -19.26 -4.76 -6.22
N PHE A 65 -18.14 -4.83 -6.92
CA PHE A 65 -17.41 -3.67 -7.43
C PHE A 65 -17.95 -3.29 -8.80
N SER A 66 -18.15 -1.99 -9.06
CA SER A 66 -18.41 -1.56 -10.43
C SER A 66 -17.13 -1.74 -11.26
N MET A 67 -17.27 -1.92 -12.58
CA MET A 67 -16.10 -1.98 -13.44
C MET A 67 -15.32 -0.65 -13.45
N SER A 68 -15.98 0.47 -13.13
CA SER A 68 -15.32 1.76 -12.95
C SER A 68 -14.35 1.73 -11.76
N ASP A 69 -14.80 1.18 -10.62
CA ASP A 69 -13.96 1.06 -9.42
C ASP A 69 -12.76 0.15 -9.68
N ILE A 70 -12.97 -0.98 -10.35
CA ILE A 70 -11.89 -1.89 -10.74
C ILE A 70 -10.90 -1.18 -11.67
N SER A 71 -11.39 -0.41 -12.65
CA SER A 71 -10.54 0.34 -13.57
C SER A 71 -9.71 1.40 -12.84
N LYS A 72 -10.32 2.10 -11.88
CA LYS A 72 -9.66 3.08 -11.04
C LYS A 72 -8.56 2.44 -10.19
N ILE A 73 -8.86 1.37 -9.47
CA ILE A 73 -7.90 0.63 -8.64
C ILE A 73 -6.73 0.11 -9.50
N LEU A 74 -7.00 -0.48 -10.66
CA LEU A 74 -5.95 -0.95 -11.57
C LEU A 74 -5.11 0.20 -12.14
N SER A 75 -5.72 1.36 -12.40
CA SER A 75 -4.99 2.55 -12.84
C SER A 75 -4.02 3.05 -11.76
N LEU A 76 -4.44 3.01 -10.49
CA LEU A 76 -3.58 3.39 -9.36
C LEU A 76 -2.42 2.41 -9.18
N PHE A 77 -2.66 1.10 -9.27
CA PHE A 77 -1.59 0.10 -9.29
C PHE A 77 -0.64 0.32 -10.47
N TYR A 78 -1.18 0.49 -11.68
CA TYR A 78 -0.37 0.77 -12.87
C TYR A 78 0.51 2.00 -12.69
N TYR A 79 -0.05 3.08 -12.14
CA TYR A 79 0.71 4.29 -11.86
C TYR A 79 1.82 4.05 -10.83
N GLY A 80 1.53 3.37 -9.73
CA GLY A 80 2.51 3.08 -8.69
C GLY A 80 3.71 2.29 -9.21
N GLU A 81 3.47 1.18 -9.90
CA GLU A 81 4.53 0.36 -10.52
C GLU A 81 5.34 1.17 -11.54
N LYS A 82 4.67 2.07 -12.28
CA LYS A 82 5.34 2.95 -13.26
C LYS A 82 6.26 3.95 -12.57
N GLN A 83 5.84 4.51 -11.44
CA GLN A 83 6.69 5.43 -10.69
C GLN A 83 7.89 4.71 -10.08
N VAL A 84 7.71 3.50 -9.53
CA VAL A 84 8.82 2.71 -8.98
C VAL A 84 9.80 2.30 -10.09
N GLU A 85 9.31 1.96 -11.28
CA GLU A 85 10.14 1.69 -12.45
C GLU A 85 11.01 2.91 -12.83
N LEU A 86 10.40 4.10 -12.94
CA LEU A 86 11.12 5.35 -13.23
C LEU A 86 12.13 5.71 -12.14
N MET A 87 11.78 5.49 -10.87
CA MET A 87 12.71 5.68 -9.74
C MET A 87 13.90 4.75 -9.86
N ALA A 88 13.65 3.48 -10.15
CA ALA A 88 14.70 2.48 -10.29
C ALA A 88 15.64 2.80 -11.45
N GLU A 89 15.11 3.24 -12.61
CA GLU A 89 15.92 3.74 -13.72
C GLU A 89 16.76 4.95 -13.30
N SER A 90 16.13 5.97 -12.71
CA SER A 90 16.82 7.19 -12.27
C SER A 90 17.93 6.88 -11.25
N TRP A 91 17.61 6.11 -10.21
CA TRP A 91 18.54 5.79 -9.14
C TRP A 91 19.66 4.86 -9.57
N SER A 92 19.42 3.93 -10.51
CA SER A 92 20.49 3.11 -11.08
C SER A 92 21.52 3.94 -11.86
N SER A 93 21.12 5.08 -12.42
CA SER A 93 22.03 6.02 -13.11
C SER A 93 22.79 6.97 -12.17
N ARG A 94 22.48 6.95 -10.87
CA ARG A 94 23.15 7.74 -9.82
C ARG A 94 23.88 6.78 -8.88
N PRO A 95 25.00 6.17 -9.34
CA PRO A 95 25.68 5.14 -8.57
C PRO A 95 26.21 5.69 -7.25
N ASP A 96 26.03 4.93 -6.17
CA ASP A 96 26.80 5.15 -4.95
C ASP A 96 28.13 4.38 -5.06
N PRO A 97 29.30 5.05 -4.94
CA PRO A 97 30.61 4.41 -5.11
C PRO A 97 30.96 3.40 -4.01
N VAL A 98 30.27 3.42 -2.87
CA VAL A 98 30.51 2.54 -1.72
C VAL A 98 29.72 1.23 -1.83
N HIS A 99 28.63 1.20 -2.61
CA HIS A 99 27.71 0.05 -2.64
C HIS A 99 27.59 -0.58 -4.01
N VAL A 100 28.50 -1.52 -4.28
CA VAL A 100 28.58 -2.30 -5.52
C VAL A 100 27.29 -3.00 -5.92
N ASN A 101 26.40 -3.32 -4.97
CA ASN A 101 25.11 -3.96 -5.24
C ASN A 101 23.98 -2.97 -5.56
N TYR A 102 24.13 -1.67 -5.23
CA TYR A 102 23.09 -0.65 -5.35
C TYR A 102 22.56 -0.52 -6.78
N VAL A 103 23.47 -0.35 -7.75
CA VAL A 103 23.11 -0.19 -9.17
C VAL A 103 22.46 -1.45 -9.72
N LYS A 104 23.07 -2.61 -9.43
CA LYS A 104 22.56 -3.91 -9.88
C LYS A 104 21.15 -4.16 -9.34
N HIS A 105 20.92 -3.84 -8.08
CA HIS A 105 19.63 -3.96 -7.44
C HIS A 105 18.55 -3.13 -8.14
N PHE A 106 18.77 -1.82 -8.34
CA PHE A 106 17.75 -0.99 -9.00
C PHE A 106 17.55 -1.34 -10.49
N ILE A 107 18.57 -1.84 -11.19
CA ILE A 107 18.36 -2.42 -12.53
C ILE A 107 17.40 -3.62 -12.46
N ASN A 108 17.54 -4.48 -11.45
CA ASN A 108 16.67 -5.64 -11.29
C ASN A 108 15.25 -5.24 -10.87
N VAL A 109 15.10 -4.26 -9.98
CA VAL A 109 13.81 -3.65 -9.63
C VAL A 109 13.13 -3.12 -10.89
N GLY A 110 13.79 -2.26 -11.68
CA GLY A 110 13.19 -1.73 -12.90
C GLY A 110 12.76 -2.81 -13.90
N LYS A 111 13.51 -3.91 -14.01
CA LYS A 111 13.10 -5.08 -14.83
C LYS A 111 11.87 -5.78 -14.27
N ALA A 112 11.76 -5.91 -12.94
CA ALA A 112 10.62 -6.53 -12.28
C ALA A 112 9.35 -5.68 -12.45
N GLU A 113 9.44 -4.39 -12.18
CA GLU A 113 8.34 -3.43 -12.35
C GLU A 113 7.85 -3.38 -13.81
N LYS A 114 8.74 -3.46 -14.81
CA LYS A 114 8.34 -3.59 -16.23
C LYS A 114 7.48 -4.83 -16.49
N ARG A 115 7.72 -5.94 -15.78
CA ARG A 115 6.88 -7.15 -15.90
C ARG A 115 5.52 -6.94 -15.23
N HIS A 116 5.48 -6.31 -14.05
CA HIS A 116 4.23 -5.96 -13.39
C HIS A 116 3.38 -5.02 -14.24
N LEU A 117 3.96 -3.95 -14.77
CA LEU A 117 3.29 -3.01 -15.68
C LEU A 117 2.68 -3.71 -16.89
N ARG A 118 3.38 -4.67 -17.48
CA ARG A 118 2.86 -5.47 -18.59
C ARG A 118 1.67 -6.34 -18.15
N ALA A 119 1.75 -6.97 -16.98
CA ALA A 119 0.66 -7.78 -16.44
C ALA A 119 -0.59 -6.93 -16.16
N ILE A 120 -0.43 -5.77 -15.52
CA ILE A 120 -1.53 -4.82 -15.26
C ILE A 120 -2.11 -4.31 -16.57
N LYS A 121 -1.27 -3.88 -17.51
CA LYS A 121 -1.73 -3.39 -18.81
C LYS A 121 -2.53 -4.45 -19.56
N ASN A 122 -2.04 -5.68 -19.63
CA ASN A 122 -2.77 -6.78 -20.28
C ASN A 122 -4.13 -7.06 -19.62
N LEU A 123 -4.20 -6.94 -18.29
CA LEU A 123 -5.46 -7.06 -17.56
C LEU A 123 -6.42 -5.91 -17.92
N MET A 124 -5.93 -4.67 -17.94
CA MET A 124 -6.75 -3.51 -18.33
C MET A 124 -7.23 -3.59 -19.78
N ASP A 125 -6.35 -3.98 -20.70
CA ASP A 125 -6.68 -4.20 -22.12
C ASP A 125 -7.74 -5.31 -22.27
N GLY A 126 -7.62 -6.41 -21.52
CA GLY A 126 -8.62 -7.49 -21.47
C GLY A 126 -9.98 -7.05 -20.91
N LEU A 127 -10.00 -6.00 -20.07
CA LEU A 127 -11.22 -5.35 -19.58
C LEU A 127 -11.71 -4.23 -20.51
N MET A 128 -11.01 -3.96 -21.63
CA MET A 128 -11.26 -2.84 -22.55
C MET A 128 -11.18 -1.47 -21.87
N ARG A 129 -10.22 -1.30 -20.97
CA ARG A 129 -10.02 -0.10 -20.17
C ARG A 129 -8.62 0.47 -20.38
N LYS A 130 -8.50 1.80 -20.29
CA LYS A 130 -7.23 2.51 -20.33
C LYS A 130 -6.86 3.01 -18.93
N PRO A 131 -5.56 3.11 -18.60
CA PRO A 131 -5.13 3.76 -17.37
C PRO A 131 -5.65 5.18 -17.27
N GLU A 132 -6.26 5.50 -16.13
CA GLU A 132 -6.68 6.84 -15.76
C GLU A 132 -5.52 7.62 -15.13
N GLU A 133 -5.58 8.95 -15.23
CA GLU A 133 -4.62 9.82 -14.57
C GLU A 133 -4.85 9.81 -13.05
N PRO A 134 -3.79 9.66 -12.23
CA PRO A 134 -3.94 9.70 -10.78
C PRO A 134 -4.20 11.13 -10.28
N PRO A 135 -4.89 11.29 -9.14
CA PRO A 135 -5.02 12.59 -8.47
C PRO A 135 -3.66 13.12 -8.01
N GLN A 136 -3.58 14.45 -7.82
CA GLN A 136 -2.34 15.12 -7.44
C GLN A 136 -1.77 14.57 -6.13
N ILE A 137 -2.61 14.28 -5.13
CA ILE A 137 -2.15 13.76 -3.84
C ILE A 137 -1.38 12.44 -3.95
N ILE A 138 -1.73 11.59 -4.94
CA ILE A 138 -0.99 10.36 -5.22
C ILE A 138 0.33 10.68 -5.92
N LYS A 139 0.34 11.65 -6.85
CA LYS A 139 1.58 12.12 -7.49
C LYS A 139 2.56 12.71 -6.49
N ASP A 140 2.07 13.40 -5.46
CA ASP A 140 2.89 14.02 -4.42
C ASP A 140 3.67 12.98 -3.61
N VAL A 141 3.08 11.81 -3.34
CA VAL A 141 3.76 10.66 -2.70
C VAL A 141 5.02 10.26 -3.48
N PHE A 142 4.86 10.00 -4.78
CA PHE A 142 5.99 9.54 -5.60
C PHE A 142 6.97 10.66 -5.92
N SER A 143 6.50 11.92 -6.00
CA SER A 143 7.35 13.08 -6.18
C SER A 143 8.26 13.28 -4.97
N TYR A 144 7.73 13.12 -3.75
CA TYR A 144 8.54 13.15 -2.52
C TYR A 144 9.67 12.12 -2.57
N ILE A 145 9.33 10.87 -2.87
CA ILE A 145 10.31 9.76 -2.91
C ILE A 145 11.37 9.99 -3.98
N MET A 146 10.97 10.37 -5.20
CA MET A 146 11.89 10.60 -6.33
C MET A 146 12.94 11.67 -6.01
N ASN A 147 12.57 12.68 -5.21
CA ASN A 147 13.42 13.81 -4.83
C ASN A 147 14.33 13.52 -3.63
N LEU A 148 14.36 12.29 -3.11
CA LEU A 148 15.31 11.91 -2.06
C LEU A 148 16.73 11.81 -2.66
N ASP A 149 17.64 12.63 -2.13
CA ASP A 149 19.00 12.74 -2.64
C ASP A 149 19.93 11.67 -2.07
N GLN A 150 19.78 11.37 -0.78
CA GLN A 150 20.61 10.37 -0.09
C GLN A 150 20.10 8.96 -0.36
N TRP A 151 21.01 8.02 -0.56
CA TRP A 151 20.67 6.68 -1.01
C TRP A 151 20.02 5.86 0.11
N GLU A 152 20.40 6.09 1.37
CA GLU A 152 19.79 5.50 2.57
C GLU A 152 18.32 5.87 2.67
N GLU A 153 18.00 7.14 2.39
CA GLU A 153 16.63 7.66 2.44
C GLU A 153 15.74 6.99 1.40
N ARG A 154 16.26 6.72 0.21
CA ARG A 154 15.56 5.98 -0.85
C ARG A 154 15.21 4.56 -0.40
N PHE A 155 16.15 3.88 0.25
CA PHE A 155 15.93 2.53 0.78
C PHE A 155 14.87 2.53 1.89
N ILE A 156 14.94 3.48 2.81
CA ILE A 156 13.95 3.62 3.89
C ILE A 156 12.57 3.94 3.33
N ALA A 157 12.47 4.91 2.43
CA ALA A 157 11.22 5.29 1.80
C ALA A 157 10.58 4.10 1.05
N LEU A 158 11.35 3.39 0.22
CA LEU A 158 10.81 2.33 -0.63
C LEU A 158 10.59 1.01 0.10
N TYR A 159 11.59 0.54 0.87
CA TYR A 159 11.60 -0.81 1.45
C TYR A 159 11.07 -0.87 2.88
N MET A 160 11.12 0.23 3.63
CA MET A 160 10.49 0.32 4.95
C MET A 160 9.09 0.92 4.83
N ILE A 161 8.97 2.17 4.38
CA ILE A 161 7.69 2.88 4.50
C ILE A 161 6.69 2.41 3.43
N MET A 162 7.01 2.54 2.14
CA MET A 162 6.10 2.20 1.04
C MET A 162 5.71 0.73 1.03
N ARG A 163 6.68 -0.16 1.30
CA ARG A 163 6.44 -1.61 1.35
C ARG A 163 5.39 -1.95 2.41
N TYR A 164 5.58 -1.48 3.64
CA TYR A 164 4.69 -1.83 4.75
C TYR A 164 3.37 -1.04 4.73
N SER A 165 3.32 0.12 4.06
CA SER A 165 2.10 0.94 3.98
C SER A 165 1.22 0.62 2.76
N TYR A 166 1.80 0.37 1.58
CA TYR A 166 1.04 0.04 0.37
C TYR A 166 1.10 -1.42 -0.01
N SER A 167 2.30 -1.93 -0.35
CA SER A 167 2.44 -3.22 -1.03
C SER A 167 1.94 -4.38 -0.18
N ALA A 168 2.39 -4.44 1.09
CA ALA A 168 2.01 -5.50 2.02
C ALA A 168 0.52 -5.46 2.39
N ILE A 169 -0.06 -4.27 2.53
CA ILE A 169 -1.42 -4.10 3.02
C ILE A 169 -2.44 -4.12 1.89
N PHE A 170 -2.29 -3.29 0.87
CA PHE A 170 -3.27 -3.15 -0.21
C PHE A 170 -2.96 -4.09 -1.38
N GLY A 171 -1.69 -4.18 -1.81
CA GLY A 171 -1.28 -5.02 -2.94
C GLY A 171 -1.56 -6.51 -2.72
N GLN A 172 -1.10 -7.05 -1.58
CA GLN A 172 -1.34 -8.47 -1.26
C GLN A 172 -2.82 -8.79 -1.02
N VAL A 173 -3.57 -7.89 -0.38
CA VAL A 173 -5.02 -8.10 -0.16
C VAL A 173 -5.76 -8.09 -1.49
N PHE A 174 -5.47 -7.11 -2.36
CA PHE A 174 -6.03 -7.08 -3.71
C PHE A 174 -5.75 -8.39 -4.46
N TYR A 175 -4.49 -8.83 -4.48
CA TYR A 175 -4.11 -10.08 -5.12
C TYR A 175 -4.91 -11.28 -4.58
N LYS A 176 -4.91 -11.48 -3.25
CA LYS A 176 -5.56 -12.63 -2.61
C LYS A 176 -7.08 -12.64 -2.82
N VAL A 177 -7.71 -11.47 -2.78
CA VAL A 177 -9.16 -11.34 -2.94
C VAL A 177 -9.57 -11.59 -4.39
N PHE A 178 -8.86 -10.99 -5.35
CA PHE A 178 -9.22 -11.07 -6.77
C PHE A 178 -8.72 -12.35 -7.46
N TYR A 179 -7.75 -13.07 -6.89
CA TYR A 179 -7.27 -14.34 -7.44
C TYR A 179 -8.39 -15.36 -7.67
N PHE A 180 -9.37 -15.41 -6.75
CA PHE A 180 -10.51 -16.34 -6.86
C PHE A 180 -11.54 -15.94 -7.92
N VAL A 181 -11.46 -14.71 -8.43
CA VAL A 181 -12.43 -14.15 -9.37
C VAL A 181 -11.86 -14.08 -10.78
N MET A 182 -10.55 -13.85 -10.89
CA MET A 182 -9.84 -13.71 -12.16
C MET A 182 -8.53 -14.52 -12.17
N PRO A 183 -8.55 -15.85 -11.94
CA PRO A 183 -7.34 -16.63 -11.72
C PRO A 183 -6.41 -16.65 -12.94
N GLU A 184 -6.94 -16.67 -14.16
CA GLU A 184 -6.14 -16.66 -15.39
C GLU A 184 -5.30 -15.38 -15.48
N PHE A 185 -5.91 -14.23 -15.17
CA PHE A 185 -5.23 -12.94 -15.14
C PHE A 185 -4.28 -12.81 -13.94
N MET A 186 -4.74 -13.20 -12.75
CA MET A 186 -3.95 -13.09 -11.51
C MET A 186 -2.79 -14.10 -11.44
N ARG A 187 -2.80 -15.20 -12.21
CA ARG A 187 -1.61 -16.06 -12.37
C ARG A 187 -0.44 -15.32 -12.98
N SER A 188 -0.69 -14.38 -13.90
CA SER A 188 0.38 -13.56 -14.47
C SER A 188 1.04 -12.69 -13.41
N PHE A 189 0.24 -12.04 -12.55
CA PHE A 189 0.73 -11.28 -11.39
C PHE A 189 1.48 -12.15 -10.38
N GLY A 190 0.91 -13.30 -10.01
CA GLY A 190 1.47 -14.17 -8.96
C GLY A 190 2.85 -14.70 -9.28
N LYS A 191 3.14 -14.99 -10.55
CA LYS A 191 4.49 -15.39 -10.98
C LYS A 191 5.51 -14.30 -10.78
N VAL A 192 5.14 -13.02 -10.96
CA VAL A 192 6.07 -11.91 -10.79
C VAL A 192 6.31 -11.62 -9.30
N TYR A 193 5.28 -11.68 -8.45
CA TYR A 193 5.42 -11.53 -6.99
C TYR A 193 6.28 -12.61 -6.31
N ILE A 194 6.38 -13.82 -6.89
CA ILE A 194 7.17 -14.94 -6.32
C ILE A 194 8.66 -14.83 -6.72
N ASP A 195 8.96 -14.23 -7.88
CA ASP A 195 10.30 -14.19 -8.51
C ASP A 195 11.25 -13.16 -7.85
N GLU A 196 10.74 -12.34 -6.92
CA GLU A 196 11.45 -11.20 -6.32
C GLU A 196 12.14 -11.51 -4.98
N ASN A 197 12.04 -12.74 -4.48
CA ASN A 197 12.39 -13.06 -3.10
C ASN A 197 13.87 -12.88 -2.74
N GLY A 198 14.79 -12.84 -3.71
CA GLY A 198 16.23 -12.65 -3.46
C GLY A 198 16.61 -11.18 -3.25
N ASP A 199 16.46 -10.37 -4.29
CA ASP A 199 16.90 -8.96 -4.30
C ASP A 199 16.11 -8.10 -3.30
N LEU A 200 14.81 -8.37 -3.17
CA LEU A 200 13.95 -7.67 -2.21
C LEU A 200 14.31 -7.98 -0.77
N LYS A 201 14.70 -9.23 -0.49
CA LYS A 201 15.16 -9.64 0.84
C LYS A 201 16.48 -8.94 1.18
N TRP A 202 17.43 -8.90 0.24
CA TRP A 202 18.68 -8.17 0.42
C TRP A 202 18.41 -6.69 0.73
N ALA A 203 17.60 -6.01 -0.07
CA ALA A 203 17.34 -4.57 0.13
C ALA A 203 16.65 -4.26 1.47
N LEU A 204 15.73 -5.11 1.90
CA LEU A 204 15.11 -4.98 3.22
C LEU A 204 16.11 -5.20 4.36
N GLU A 205 16.98 -6.20 4.24
CA GLU A 205 18.02 -6.47 5.22
C GLU A 205 19.05 -5.34 5.29
N GLU A 206 19.45 -4.80 4.13
CA GLU A 206 20.32 -3.63 4.03
C GLU A 206 19.69 -2.40 4.69
N THR A 207 18.40 -2.13 4.40
CA THR A 207 17.65 -1.02 5.05
C THR A 207 17.63 -1.17 6.56
N ARG A 208 17.42 -2.39 7.07
CA ARG A 208 17.41 -2.67 8.51
C ARG A 208 18.79 -2.48 9.13
N ASN A 209 19.86 -2.85 8.42
CA ASN A 209 21.23 -2.65 8.87
C ASN A 209 21.60 -1.16 8.93
N MET A 210 21.19 -0.35 7.94
CA MET A 210 21.42 1.11 7.96
C MET A 210 20.84 1.75 9.22
N ILE A 211 19.61 1.38 9.59
CA ILE A 211 18.93 1.93 10.76
C ILE A 211 19.63 1.45 12.04
N LYS A 212 19.90 0.15 12.17
CA LYS A 212 20.55 -0.43 13.36
C LYS A 212 21.96 0.09 13.60
N ASN A 213 22.72 0.29 12.52
CA ASN A 213 24.11 0.74 12.60
C ASN A 213 24.23 2.26 12.68
N GLY A 214 23.12 3.00 12.57
CA GLY A 214 23.12 4.46 12.62
C GLY A 214 23.75 5.11 11.38
N SER A 215 23.73 4.44 10.22
CA SER A 215 24.16 5.02 8.94
C SER A 215 23.33 6.25 8.56
N ILE A 216 22.10 6.30 9.05
CA ILE A 216 21.22 7.47 9.00
C ILE A 216 20.83 7.84 10.43
N SER A 217 20.69 9.13 10.72
CA SER A 217 20.27 9.58 12.05
C SER A 217 18.81 9.20 12.32
N GLU A 218 18.53 8.86 13.57
CA GLU A 218 17.18 8.53 14.02
C GLU A 218 16.17 9.64 13.71
N SER A 219 16.56 10.90 13.93
CA SER A 219 15.72 12.07 13.62
C SER A 219 15.38 12.16 12.13
N ARG A 220 16.31 11.78 11.24
CA ARG A 220 16.06 11.79 9.80
C ARG A 220 15.14 10.64 9.39
N VAL A 221 15.33 9.44 9.95
CA VAL A 221 14.42 8.30 9.75
C VAL A 221 12.99 8.67 10.14
N LEU A 222 12.81 9.24 11.32
CA LEU A 222 11.49 9.68 11.81
C LEU A 222 10.90 10.76 10.90
N LYS A 223 11.69 11.72 10.43
CA LYS A 223 11.19 12.76 9.54
C LYS A 223 10.69 12.21 8.21
N ILE A 224 11.44 11.28 7.60
CA ILE A 224 11.02 10.61 6.36
C ILE A 224 9.74 9.80 6.60
N SER A 225 9.65 9.12 7.75
CA SER A 225 8.45 8.39 8.14
C SER A 225 7.23 9.31 8.26
N GLU A 226 7.32 10.40 9.02
CA GLU A 226 6.23 11.36 9.20
C GLU A 226 5.77 11.96 7.86
N ASP A 227 6.71 12.50 7.08
CA ASP A 227 6.41 13.16 5.80
C ASP A 227 5.73 12.18 4.83
N LEU A 228 6.29 10.99 4.67
CA LEU A 228 5.80 10.04 3.70
C LEU A 228 4.50 9.36 4.17
N LEU A 229 4.38 9.01 5.45
CA LEU A 229 3.15 8.41 5.98
C LEU A 229 1.97 9.38 5.94
N SER A 230 2.19 10.68 6.17
CA SER A 230 1.11 11.68 6.04
C SER A 230 0.60 11.81 4.59
N LEU A 231 1.50 11.76 3.61
CA LEU A 231 1.14 11.74 2.18
C LEU A 231 0.40 10.45 1.81
N ILE A 232 0.87 9.30 2.30
CA ILE A 232 0.21 8.00 2.07
C ILE A 232 -1.18 7.96 2.73
N GLU A 233 -1.32 8.50 3.94
CA GLU A 233 -2.61 8.52 4.59
C GLU A 233 -3.59 9.43 3.83
N ALA A 234 -3.12 10.60 3.39
CA ALA A 234 -3.93 11.53 2.61
C ALA A 234 -4.37 10.90 1.29
N SER A 235 -3.49 10.19 0.60
CA SER A 235 -3.82 9.54 -0.67
C SER A 235 -4.87 8.43 -0.51
N VAL A 236 -4.77 7.61 0.55
CA VAL A 236 -5.75 6.54 0.80
C VAL A 236 -7.09 7.13 1.25
N LYS A 237 -7.07 8.16 2.11
CA LYS A 237 -8.29 8.89 2.50
C LYS A 237 -9.00 9.54 1.31
N TYR A 238 -8.24 10.05 0.33
CA TYR A 238 -8.78 10.60 -0.91
C TYR A 238 -9.55 9.53 -1.70
N GLU A 239 -8.99 8.34 -1.85
CA GLU A 239 -9.61 7.24 -2.61
C GLU A 239 -10.64 6.42 -1.80
N ILE A 240 -10.83 6.73 -0.50
CA ILE A 240 -11.82 6.05 0.36
C ILE A 240 -13.24 6.19 -0.19
N SER A 241 -13.53 7.20 -1.02
CA SER A 241 -14.84 7.36 -1.65
C SER A 241 -15.24 6.16 -2.53
N ILE A 242 -14.28 5.47 -3.15
CA ILE A 242 -14.52 4.21 -3.90
C ILE A 242 -15.22 3.17 -3.01
N THR A 243 -14.99 3.24 -1.71
CA THR A 243 -15.38 2.22 -0.74
C THR A 243 -16.72 2.50 -0.07
N LYS A 244 -17.25 3.73 -0.23
CA LYS A 244 -18.54 4.15 0.35
C LYS A 244 -19.70 3.39 -0.26
N ASP A 245 -19.72 3.26 -1.58
CA ASP A 245 -20.78 2.55 -2.31
C ASP A 245 -20.74 1.03 -2.10
N LEU A 246 -19.64 0.53 -1.54
CA LEU A 246 -19.38 -0.89 -1.31
C LEU A 246 -19.64 -1.32 0.14
N GLU A 247 -20.02 -0.36 1.01
CA GLU A 247 -20.18 -0.57 2.45
C GLU A 247 -18.94 -1.19 3.12
N VAL A 248 -17.73 -0.93 2.59
CA VAL A 248 -16.46 -1.48 3.13
C VAL A 248 -15.54 -0.42 3.74
N GLU A 249 -16.07 0.78 3.98
CA GLU A 249 -15.31 1.91 4.51
C GLU A 249 -14.62 1.56 5.84
N LYS A 250 -15.29 0.82 6.74
CA LYS A 250 -14.72 0.43 8.05
C LYS A 250 -13.49 -0.46 7.90
N GLU A 251 -13.51 -1.43 7.00
CA GLU A 251 -12.39 -2.33 6.74
C GLU A 251 -11.22 -1.59 6.10
N ILE A 252 -11.51 -0.66 5.21
CA ILE A 252 -10.48 0.15 4.57
C ILE A 252 -9.85 1.11 5.58
N ARG A 253 -10.63 1.67 6.51
CA ARG A 253 -10.10 2.44 7.65
C ARG A 253 -9.24 1.58 8.59
N LEU A 254 -9.63 0.34 8.85
CA LEU A 254 -8.80 -0.60 9.59
C LEU A 254 -7.48 -0.86 8.85
N MET A 255 -7.53 -1.15 7.55
CA MET A 255 -6.34 -1.36 6.73
C MET A 255 -5.44 -0.13 6.72
N LEU A 256 -6.01 1.08 6.62
CA LEU A 256 -5.27 2.33 6.67
C LEU A 256 -4.54 2.51 8.01
N LYS A 257 -5.22 2.30 9.15
CA LYS A 257 -4.56 2.36 10.47
C LYS A 257 -3.39 1.38 10.55
N VAL A 258 -3.59 0.14 10.10
CA VAL A 258 -2.52 -0.85 10.07
C VAL A 258 -1.39 -0.44 9.11
N ALA A 259 -1.70 0.14 7.96
CA ALA A 259 -0.71 0.63 6.99
C ALA A 259 0.20 1.73 7.57
N ILE A 260 -0.34 2.60 8.42
CA ILE A 260 0.46 3.63 9.12
C ILE A 260 1.24 3.03 10.28
N ALA A 261 0.60 2.18 11.10
CA ALA A 261 1.22 1.58 12.26
C ALA A 261 2.37 0.62 11.92
N TYR A 262 2.27 -0.13 10.82
CA TYR A 262 3.22 -1.19 10.48
C TYR A 262 4.66 -0.66 10.37
N PRO A 263 4.99 0.31 9.49
CA PRO A 263 6.36 0.82 9.41
C PRO A 263 6.84 1.39 10.75
N LEU A 264 5.99 2.03 11.55
CA LEU A 264 6.35 2.55 12.87
C LEU A 264 6.74 1.43 13.85
N HIS A 265 5.99 0.31 13.83
CA HIS A 265 6.34 -0.88 14.59
C HIS A 265 7.67 -1.49 14.13
N GLU A 266 7.91 -1.59 12.83
CA GLU A 266 9.18 -2.10 12.30
C GLU A 266 10.35 -1.19 12.69
N LEU A 267 10.21 0.14 12.60
CA LEU A 267 11.22 1.08 13.07
C LEU A 267 11.52 0.91 14.56
N LYS A 268 10.48 0.76 15.38
CA LYS A 268 10.63 0.50 16.82
C LYS A 268 11.39 -0.80 17.10
N ASP A 269 11.07 -1.87 16.37
CA ASP A 269 11.76 -3.16 16.48
C ASP A 269 13.23 -3.10 16.06
N LEU A 270 13.60 -2.10 15.25
CA LEU A 270 14.98 -1.80 14.87
C LEU A 270 15.72 -0.89 15.86
N GLY A 271 15.06 -0.46 16.95
CA GLY A 271 15.65 0.35 18.02
C GLY A 271 15.41 1.85 17.90
N VAL A 272 14.62 2.32 16.93
CA VAL A 272 14.21 3.73 16.82
C VAL A 272 13.25 4.05 17.99
N ASN A 273 13.43 5.19 18.65
CA ASN A 273 12.57 5.63 19.75
C ASN A 273 11.25 6.19 19.22
N VAL A 274 10.33 5.28 18.88
CA VAL A 274 9.00 5.62 18.34
C VAL A 274 7.91 5.45 19.39
N ASP A 275 7.18 6.54 19.67
CA ASP A 275 5.87 6.47 20.31
C ASP A 275 4.78 6.34 19.24
N ILE A 276 4.43 5.09 18.94
CA ILE A 276 3.54 4.73 17.83
C ILE A 276 2.21 5.48 17.88
N LYS A 277 1.57 5.57 19.05
CA LYS A 277 0.25 6.23 19.16
C LYS A 277 0.35 7.73 18.92
N LYS A 278 1.42 8.34 19.40
CA LYS A 278 1.70 9.76 19.18
C LYS A 278 1.96 10.02 17.70
N GLU A 279 2.81 9.21 17.07
CA GLU A 279 3.13 9.34 15.64
C GLU A 279 1.89 9.13 14.77
N GLU A 280 1.06 8.12 15.04
CA GLU A 280 -0.21 7.92 14.33
C GLU A 280 -1.12 9.16 14.41
N SER A 281 -1.26 9.76 15.59
CA SER A 281 -2.07 10.97 15.77
C SER A 281 -1.50 12.18 15.04
N THR A 282 -0.17 12.32 15.00
CA THR A 282 0.51 13.38 14.25
C THR A 282 0.26 13.20 12.76
N ILE A 283 0.45 11.99 12.24
CA ILE A 283 0.26 11.63 10.84
C ILE A 283 -1.19 11.88 10.39
N ASP A 284 -2.18 11.49 11.20
CA ASP A 284 -3.61 11.75 10.95
C ASP A 284 -3.91 13.24 10.80
N THR A 285 -3.36 14.05 11.71
CA THR A 285 -3.52 15.52 11.69
C THR A 285 -2.87 16.15 10.46
N LEU A 286 -1.65 15.72 10.10
CA LEU A 286 -0.93 16.22 8.92
C LEU A 286 -1.67 15.83 7.63
N SER A 287 -2.12 14.59 7.55
CA SER A 287 -2.91 14.06 6.44
C SER A 287 -4.19 14.88 6.19
N ASP A 288 -4.93 15.19 7.26
CA ASP A 288 -6.15 16.00 7.17
C ASP A 288 -5.87 17.42 6.66
N ASN A 289 -4.73 18.00 7.05
CA ASN A 289 -4.31 19.31 6.55
C ASN A 289 -3.94 19.28 5.07
N LEU A 290 -3.24 18.23 4.62
CA LEU A 290 -2.90 18.02 3.21
C LEU A 290 -4.17 17.90 2.35
N LEU A 291 -5.17 17.14 2.81
CA LEU A 291 -6.45 17.00 2.11
C LEU A 291 -7.20 18.31 2.00
N LYS A 292 -7.24 19.12 3.07
CA LYS A 292 -7.88 20.45 3.04
C LYS A 292 -7.21 21.37 2.04
N GLN A 293 -5.88 21.36 1.97
CA GLN A 293 -5.11 22.16 1.00
C GLN A 293 -5.37 21.68 -0.43
N ASN A 294 -5.40 20.36 -0.66
CA ASN A 294 -5.66 19.80 -1.97
C ASN A 294 -7.05 20.19 -2.50
N ASN A 295 -8.09 20.01 -1.68
CA ASN A 295 -9.46 20.39 -2.02
C ASN A 295 -9.60 21.88 -2.34
N LYS A 296 -8.90 22.75 -1.61
CA LYS A 296 -8.87 24.19 -1.88
C LYS A 296 -8.25 24.48 -3.25
N ASN A 297 -7.12 23.87 -3.57
CA ASN A 297 -6.44 24.04 -4.86
C ASN A 297 -7.28 23.54 -6.05
N GLU A 298 -8.06 22.47 -5.87
CA GLU A 298 -8.98 21.99 -6.91
C GLU A 298 -10.17 22.94 -7.13
N GLN A 299 -10.73 23.50 -6.05
CA GLN A 299 -11.78 24.52 -6.14
C GLN A 299 -11.30 25.79 -6.83
N ASP A 300 -10.10 26.27 -6.50
CA ASP A 300 -9.52 27.47 -7.09
C ASP A 300 -9.23 27.30 -8.60
N LYS A 301 -8.94 26.08 -9.06
CA LYS A 301 -8.79 25.75 -10.50
C LYS A 301 -10.13 25.63 -11.24
N ALA A 302 -11.22 25.37 -10.52
CA ALA A 302 -12.56 25.18 -11.09
C ALA A 302 -13.35 26.48 -11.25
N VAL A 303 -12.87 27.62 -10.71
CA VAL A 303 -13.46 28.93 -10.96
C VAL A 303 -13.04 29.37 -12.36
N PRO A 304 -13.97 29.44 -13.34
CA PRO A 304 -13.60 29.93 -14.67
C PRO A 304 -13.26 31.41 -14.54
N THR A 305 -12.06 31.78 -14.97
CA THR A 305 -11.68 33.17 -15.19
C THR A 305 -12.70 33.77 -16.16
N LYS A 306 -13.67 34.53 -15.64
CA LYS A 306 -14.53 35.37 -16.47
C LYS A 306 -13.62 36.42 -17.11
N ILE A 307 -13.26 36.20 -18.36
CA ILE A 307 -12.74 37.22 -19.28
C ILE A 307 -13.94 37.74 -20.07
#